data_AF-A0A9D7Y6S9-F1
#
_entry.id   AF-A0A9D7Y6S9-F1
#
_cell.length_a   1.000
_cell.length_b   1.000
_cell.length_c   1.000
_cell.angle_alpha   90.00
_cell.angle_beta   90.00
_cell.angle_gamma   90.00
#
_symmetry.space_group_name_H-M   'P 1'
#
loop_
_entity.id
_entity.type
_entity.pdbx_description
1 polymer ?
#
loop_
_entity_poly.entity_id
_entity_poly.type
_entity_poly.pdbx_seq_one_letter_code
_entity_poly.pdbx_strand_id
1 'polypeptide(L)'
;MKPKISITLKADIAQALAAMIAGLESADLLSLDDKLLAATLSQFKLKLQTKLLAVQKEYKIKLEHTHAIALAIFYTDYIANYTTSVGNILHKITNQVKQHYQ
;
A
#
# COMPACT_ATOMS: atom_id res chain seq x y z
N MET A 1 16.23 1.82 -11.44
CA MET A 1 16.05 0.41 -11.04
C MET A 1 14.67 -0.08 -11.49
N LYS A 2 14.56 -1.30 -12.05
CA LYS A 2 13.25 -1.88 -12.40
C LYS A 2 12.53 -2.29 -11.11
N PRO A 3 11.22 -2.00 -10.95
CA PRO A 3 10.47 -2.41 -9.76
C PRO A 3 10.44 -3.95 -9.68
N LYS A 4 11.04 -4.51 -8.63
CA LYS A 4 11.06 -5.96 -8.38
C LYS A 4 9.82 -6.47 -7.65
N ILE A 5 9.05 -5.59 -7.01
CA ILE A 5 7.88 -5.96 -6.22
C ILE A 5 6.62 -5.69 -7.04
N SER A 6 5.82 -6.73 -7.27
CA SER A 6 4.52 -6.62 -7.94
C SER A 6 3.45 -7.38 -7.18
N ILE A 7 2.28 -6.77 -7.08
CA ILE A 7 1.11 -7.36 -6.43
C ILE A 7 -0.04 -7.46 -7.41
N THR A 8 -0.89 -8.45 -7.19
CA THR A 8 -2.18 -8.58 -7.86
C THR A 8 -3.26 -8.34 -6.82
N LEU A 9 -4.14 -7.37 -7.09
CA LEU A 9 -5.25 -7.00 -6.23
C LEU A 9 -6.57 -7.25 -6.94
N LYS A 10 -7.54 -7.85 -6.25
CA LYS A 10 -8.93 -7.80 -6.69
C LYS A 10 -9.49 -6.39 -6.50
N ALA A 11 -10.50 -6.02 -7.28
CA ALA A 11 -11.08 -4.67 -7.27
C ALA A 11 -11.56 -4.22 -5.88
N ASP A 12 -12.23 -5.10 -5.16
CA ASP A 12 -12.72 -4.91 -3.78
C ASP A 12 -11.57 -4.66 -2.80
N ILE A 13 -10.50 -5.46 -2.89
CA ILE A 13 -9.31 -5.32 -2.05
C ILE A 13 -8.57 -4.01 -2.37
N ALA A 14 -8.49 -3.64 -3.65
CA ALA A 14 -7.92 -2.37 -4.08
C ALA A 14 -8.72 -1.18 -3.51
N GLN A 15 -10.04 -1.20 -3.60
CA GLN A 15 -10.89 -0.17 -2.99
C GLN A 15 -10.72 -0.11 -1.48
N ALA A 16 -10.72 -1.26 -0.79
CA ALA A 16 -10.51 -1.32 0.65
C ALA A 16 -9.15 -0.73 1.05
N LEU A 17 -8.07 -1.07 0.34
CA LEU A 17 -6.74 -0.52 0.59
C LEU A 17 -6.70 1.01 0.37
N ALA A 18 -7.33 1.52 -0.70
CA ALA A 18 -7.42 2.95 -0.94
C ALA A 18 -8.18 3.69 0.18
N ALA A 19 -9.26 3.10 0.69
CA ALA A 19 -10.03 3.66 1.80
C ALA A 19 -9.23 3.65 3.12
N MET A 20 -8.50 2.58 3.41
CA MET A 20 -7.62 2.52 4.59
C MET A 20 -6.54 3.60 4.56
N ILE A 21 -5.92 3.83 3.39
CA ILE A 21 -4.94 4.90 3.22
C ILE A 21 -5.58 6.28 3.42
N ALA A 22 -6.79 6.50 2.88
CA ALA A 22 -7.51 7.76 3.08
C ALA A 22 -7.82 8.05 4.56
N GLY A 23 -8.08 7.01 5.36
CA GLY A 23 -8.28 7.17 6.81
C GLY A 23 -7.03 7.65 7.55
N LEU A 24 -5.84 7.26 7.09
CA LEU A 24 -4.56 7.73 7.63
C LEU A 24 -4.36 9.23 7.37
N GLU A 25 -4.74 9.70 6.17
CA GLU A 25 -4.57 11.12 5.77
C GLU A 25 -5.43 12.09 6.59
N SER A 26 -6.54 11.61 7.17
CA SER A 26 -7.44 12.42 8.00
C SER A 26 -7.02 12.55 9.47
N ALA A 27 -5.90 11.95 9.89
CA ALA A 27 -5.42 12.04 11.26
C ALA A 27 -4.66 13.37 11.49
N ASP A 28 -5.22 14.26 12.32
CA ASP A 28 -4.78 15.65 12.49
C ASP A 28 -3.44 15.85 13.24
N LEU A 29 -2.76 14.77 13.67
CA LEU A 29 -1.55 14.83 14.52
C LEU A 29 -0.40 13.93 14.01
N LEU A 30 -0.20 13.86 12.69
CA LEU A 30 0.94 13.13 12.12
C LEU A 30 2.25 13.90 12.35
N SER A 31 3.28 13.21 12.83
CA SER A 31 4.65 13.73 12.88
C SER A 31 5.17 14.05 11.47
N LEU A 32 6.30 14.74 11.33
CA LEU A 32 6.86 15.05 9.99
C LEU A 32 7.17 13.77 9.20
N ASP A 33 7.66 12.73 9.87
CA ASP A 33 7.94 11.43 9.25
C ASP A 33 6.65 10.72 8.83
N ASP A 34 5.61 10.80 9.65
CA ASP A 34 4.29 10.28 9.31
C ASP A 34 3.66 11.04 8.13
N LYS A 35 3.94 12.35 7.99
CA LYS A 35 3.52 13.14 6.82
C LYS A 35 4.23 12.68 5.54
N LEU A 36 5.50 12.30 5.61
CA LEU A 36 6.23 11.73 4.47
C LEU A 36 5.66 10.36 4.08
N LEU A 37 5.36 9.51 5.07
CA LEU A 37 4.68 8.24 4.85
C LEU A 37 3.30 8.45 4.21
N ALA A 38 2.49 9.34 4.78
CA ALA A 38 1.17 9.67 4.27
C ALA A 38 1.22 10.22 2.85
N ALA A 39 2.16 11.11 2.53
CA ALA A 39 2.36 11.61 1.17
C ALA A 39 2.69 10.49 0.17
N THR A 40 3.58 9.58 0.56
CA THR A 40 3.96 8.42 -0.27
C THR A 40 2.79 7.45 -0.48
N LEU A 41 2.01 7.20 0.58
CA LEU A 41 0.80 6.38 0.50
C LEU A 41 -0.29 7.06 -0.34
N SER A 42 -0.41 8.39 -0.26
CA SER A 42 -1.35 9.17 -1.06
C SER A 42 -1.04 9.09 -2.55
N GLN A 43 0.24 9.18 -2.92
CA GLN A 43 0.70 8.96 -4.29
C GLN A 43 0.35 7.54 -4.78
N PHE A 44 0.56 6.53 -3.93
CA PHE A 44 0.15 5.16 -4.23
C PHE A 44 -1.36 5.01 -4.38
N LYS A 45 -2.15 5.64 -3.50
CA LYS A 45 -3.62 5.65 -3.54
C LYS A 45 -4.12 6.23 -4.86
N LEU A 46 -3.58 7.38 -5.29
CA LEU A 46 -3.87 7.99 -6.60
C LEU A 46 -3.60 7.03 -7.75
N LYS A 47 -2.44 6.37 -7.75
CA LYS A 47 -2.08 5.35 -8.76
C LYS A 47 -3.07 4.19 -8.79
N LEU A 48 -3.55 3.78 -7.62
CA LEU A 48 -4.52 2.70 -7.45
C LEU A 48 -5.91 3.10 -7.96
N GLN A 49 -6.38 4.30 -7.60
CA GLN A 49 -7.64 4.87 -8.06
C GLN A 49 -7.67 5.04 -9.58
N THR A 50 -6.60 5.55 -10.18
CA THR A 50 -6.49 5.65 -11.64
C THR A 50 -6.62 4.29 -12.32
N LYS A 51 -6.06 3.22 -11.72
CA LYS A 51 -6.24 1.85 -12.24
C LYS A 51 -7.67 1.37 -12.08
N LEU A 52 -8.32 1.67 -10.95
CA LEU A 52 -9.71 1.26 -10.69
C LEU A 52 -10.69 1.82 -11.74
N LEU A 53 -10.40 2.97 -12.36
CA LEU A 53 -11.20 3.53 -13.46
C LEU A 53 -11.30 2.62 -14.69
N ALA A 54 -10.35 1.70 -14.89
CA ALA A 54 -10.36 0.77 -16.03
C ALA A 54 -11.32 -0.43 -15.88
N VAL A 55 -12.07 -0.51 -14.78
CA VAL A 55 -13.09 -1.55 -14.47
C VAL A 55 -12.63 -2.97 -14.82
N GLN A 56 -11.67 -3.50 -14.06
CA GLN A 56 -11.13 -4.85 -14.20
C GLN A 56 -11.39 -5.66 -12.92
N LYS A 57 -11.51 -6.99 -13.05
CA LYS A 57 -11.68 -7.88 -11.89
C LYS A 57 -10.41 -7.92 -11.02
N GLU A 58 -9.25 -7.86 -11.66
CA GLU A 58 -7.95 -7.94 -11.02
C GLU A 58 -6.98 -6.92 -11.61
N TYR A 59 -6.15 -6.34 -10.75
CA TYR A 59 -5.19 -5.31 -11.07
C TYR A 59 -3.80 -5.76 -10.69
N LYS A 60 -2.92 -5.88 -11.70
CA LYS A 60 -1.49 -6.05 -11.47
C LYS A 60 -0.85 -4.68 -11.27
N ILE A 61 -0.27 -4.46 -10.10
CA ILE A 61 0.36 -3.21 -9.70
C ILE A 61 1.84 -3.45 -9.47
N LYS A 62 2.67 -2.73 -10.22
CA LYS A 62 4.11 -2.66 -9.99
C LYS A 62 4.37 -1.58 -8.95
N LEU A 63 4.98 -1.97 -7.84
CA LEU A 63 5.34 -1.07 -6.77
C LEU A 63 6.72 -0.48 -7.05
N GLU A 64 6.81 0.84 -6.99
CA GLU A 64 8.12 1.47 -6.84
C GLU A 64 8.65 1.19 -5.44
N HIS A 65 9.96 1.29 -5.25
CA HIS A 65 10.60 0.98 -3.97
C HIS A 65 9.99 1.77 -2.81
N THR A 66 9.76 3.07 -3.02
CA THR A 66 9.12 3.96 -2.05
C THR A 66 7.72 3.49 -1.67
N HIS A 67 6.89 3.13 -2.65
CA HIS A 67 5.55 2.59 -2.40
C HIS A 67 5.60 1.25 -1.64
N ALA A 68 6.53 0.37 -1.99
CA ALA A 68 6.64 -0.92 -1.32
C ALA A 68 7.05 -0.76 0.15
N ILE A 69 8.04 0.09 0.44
CA ILE A 69 8.49 0.41 1.80
C ILE A 69 7.36 1.09 2.57
N ALA A 70 6.69 2.08 1.98
CA ALA A 70 5.57 2.77 2.62
C ALA A 70 4.44 1.81 3.00
N LEU A 71 4.08 0.87 2.11
CA LEU A 71 3.07 -0.16 2.41
C LEU A 71 3.52 -1.14 3.49
N ALA A 72 4.83 -1.42 3.58
CA ALA A 72 5.38 -2.25 4.65
C ALA A 72 5.32 -1.55 6.00
N ILE A 73 5.68 -0.26 6.08
CA ILE A 73 5.57 0.57 7.29
C ILE A 73 4.09 0.72 7.68
N PHE A 74 3.22 0.99 6.72
CA PHE A 74 1.77 1.08 6.94
C PHE A 74 1.22 -0.21 7.57
N TYR A 75 1.69 -1.36 7.11
CA TYR A 75 1.34 -2.65 7.69
C TYR A 75 1.83 -2.80 9.12
N THR A 76 3.12 -2.55 9.37
CA THR A 76 3.73 -2.82 10.67
C THR A 76 3.22 -1.89 11.76
N ASP A 77 2.97 -0.63 11.42
CA ASP A 77 2.77 0.42 12.42
C ASP A 77 1.27 0.70 12.67
N TYR A 78 0.42 0.45 11.68
CA TYR A 78 -1.00 0.84 11.74
C TYR A 78 -1.99 -0.32 11.66
N ILE A 79 -1.63 -1.45 11.02
CA ILE A 79 -2.57 -2.56 10.77
C ILE A 79 -2.23 -3.78 11.60
N ALA A 80 -0.98 -4.24 11.51
CA ALA A 80 -0.39 -5.39 12.21
C ALA A 80 -1.23 -6.70 12.24
N ASN A 81 -2.21 -6.84 11.33
CA ASN A 81 -3.15 -7.94 11.32
C ASN A 81 -3.23 -8.61 9.93
N TYR A 82 -2.56 -9.75 9.76
CA TYR A 82 -2.51 -10.50 8.51
C TYR A 82 -3.77 -11.33 8.21
N THR A 83 -4.69 -11.48 9.15
CA THR A 83 -5.87 -12.37 8.98
C THR A 83 -6.90 -11.80 8.02
N THR A 84 -6.88 -10.48 7.79
CA THR A 84 -7.75 -9.82 6.82
C THR A 84 -7.19 -9.96 5.40
N SER A 85 -8.06 -9.91 4.39
CA SER A 85 -7.66 -9.98 2.97
C SER A 85 -6.62 -8.91 2.60
N VAL A 86 -6.83 -7.66 3.05
CA VAL A 86 -5.88 -6.55 2.84
C VAL A 86 -4.60 -6.78 3.64
N GLY A 87 -4.72 -7.15 4.91
CA GLY A 87 -3.60 -7.41 5.81
C GLY A 87 -2.67 -8.52 5.31
N ASN A 88 -3.21 -9.60 4.75
CA ASN A 88 -2.41 -10.67 4.15
C ASN A 88 -1.57 -10.18 2.96
N ILE A 89 -2.14 -9.32 2.11
CA ILE A 89 -1.40 -8.74 0.98
C ILE A 89 -0.29 -7.83 1.48
N LEU A 90 -0.61 -6.96 2.44
CA LEU A 90 0.35 -6.06 3.05
C LEU A 90 1.48 -6.82 3.79
N HIS A 91 1.15 -7.93 4.45
CA HIS A 91 2.12 -8.83 5.05
C HIS A 91 3.07 -9.44 4.01
N LYS A 92 2.53 -9.89 2.86
CA LYS A 92 3.35 -10.40 1.74
C LYS A 92 4.27 -9.32 1.17
N ILE A 93 3.78 -8.09 1.00
CA ILE A 93 4.61 -6.95 0.55
C ILE A 93 5.73 -6.72 1.56
N THR A 94 5.40 -6.67 2.86
CA THR A 94 6.37 -6.49 3.94
C THR A 94 7.48 -7.55 3.89
N ASN A 95 7.13 -8.82 3.70
CA ASN A 95 8.11 -9.89 3.59
C ASN A 95 9.01 -9.74 2.35
N GLN A 96 8.45 -9.34 1.20
CA GLN A 96 9.25 -9.07 -0.01
C GLN A 96 10.18 -7.86 0.15
N VAL A 97 9.75 -6.82 0.86
CA VAL A 97 10.59 -5.66 1.19
C VAL A 97 11.74 -6.10 2.09
N LYS A 98 11.47 -6.85 3.16
CA LYS A 98 12.51 -7.37 4.05
C LYS A 98 13.54 -8.20 3.30
N GLN A 99 13.11 -9.13 2.45
CA GLN A 99 14.01 -9.94 1.61
C GLN A 99 14.81 -9.13 0.59
N HIS A 100 14.37 -7.94 0.21
CA HIS A 100 15.04 -7.13 -0.80
C HIS A 100 16.11 -6.21 -0.21
N TYR A 101 15.94 -5.78 1.04
CA TYR A 101 16.78 -4.78 1.70
C TYR A 101 17.60 -5.31 2.89
N GLN A 102 17.36 -6.56 3.29
CA GLN A 102 18.22 -7.33 4.22
C GLN A 102 19.12 -8.28 3.43
#